data_AF-A0A225DST9-F1
#
_entry.id   AF-A0A225DST9-F1
#
_cell.length_a   1.000
_cell.length_b   1.000
_cell.length_c   1.000
_cell.angle_alpha   90.00
_cell.angle_beta   90.00
_cell.angle_gamma   90.00
#
_symmetry.space_group_name_H-M   'P 1'
#
loop_
_entity.id
_entity.type
_entity.pdbx_description
1 polymer ?
#
loop_
_entity_poly.entity_id
_entity_poly.type
_entity_poly.pdbx_seq_one_letter_code
_entity_poly.pdbx_strand_id
1 'polypeptide(L)'
;MGLLDTETGKRRLLTVEIPVVEKYNEGRDPEYRIRLARVGGTLVLSYALKPGHNLYQIETRLLSSYPTVPPESRVITPLKHCPHLLEGQTLCLWRQGSTRTTSRWDPSRFTCIFAVQAAWRWLACYEIWHETGEWPLPEAK
;
A
#
# COMPACT_ATOMS: atom_id res chain seq x y z
N MET A 1 19.82 -1.14 -0.28
CA MET A 1 20.02 -1.89 -1.53
C MET A 1 18.72 -1.78 -2.33
N GLY A 2 18.75 -1.03 -3.44
CA GLY A 2 17.55 -0.65 -4.20
C GLY A 2 16.98 -1.75 -5.08
N LEU A 3 15.66 -1.71 -5.26
CA LEU A 3 14.92 -2.57 -6.19
C LEU A 3 15.38 -2.39 -7.64
N LEU A 4 15.79 -1.17 -8.02
CA LEU A 4 16.26 -0.85 -9.37
C LEU A 4 17.80 -0.91 -9.51
N ASP A 5 18.52 -0.83 -8.39
CA ASP A 5 19.97 -0.58 -8.40
C ASP A 5 20.81 -1.84 -8.16
N THR A 6 20.18 -2.94 -7.75
CA THR A 6 20.85 -4.21 -7.44
C THR A 6 20.33 -5.35 -8.29
N GLU A 7 21.18 -6.31 -8.64
CA GLU A 7 20.77 -7.48 -9.42
C GLU A 7 19.70 -8.32 -8.70
N THR A 8 19.83 -8.48 -7.39
CA THR A 8 18.80 -9.13 -6.56
C THR A 8 17.48 -8.38 -6.59
N GLY A 9 17.52 -7.05 -6.50
CA GLY A 9 16.33 -6.19 -6.61
C GLY A 9 15.65 -6.31 -7.97
N LYS A 10 16.41 -6.19 -9.06
CA LYS A 10 15.90 -6.33 -10.44
C LYS A 10 15.31 -7.71 -10.68
N ARG A 11 15.96 -8.77 -10.18
CA ARG A 11 15.42 -10.13 -10.25
C ARG A 11 14.06 -10.21 -9.56
N ARG A 12 13.93 -9.73 -8.32
CA ARG A 12 12.63 -9.71 -7.61
C ARG A 12 11.58 -8.90 -8.39
N LEU A 13 11.94 -7.73 -8.91
CA LEU A 13 11.03 -6.89 -9.67
C LEU A 13 10.46 -7.65 -10.89
N LEU A 14 11.32 -8.30 -11.67
CA LEU A 14 10.94 -9.00 -12.90
C LEU A 14 10.24 -10.33 -12.65
N THR A 15 10.63 -11.07 -11.60
CA THR A 15 10.09 -12.42 -11.37
C THR A 15 8.94 -12.45 -10.35
N VAL A 16 8.76 -11.39 -9.56
CA VAL A 16 7.73 -11.33 -8.51
C VAL A 16 6.83 -10.12 -8.72
N GLU A 17 7.33 -8.90 -8.56
CA GLU A 17 6.48 -7.71 -8.43
C GLU A 17 5.69 -7.37 -9.70
N ILE A 18 6.33 -7.40 -10.87
CA ILE A 18 5.64 -7.14 -12.15
C ILE A 18 4.58 -8.21 -12.43
N PRO A 19 4.90 -9.53 -12.40
CA PRO A 19 3.91 -10.58 -12.64
C PRO A 19 2.69 -10.51 -11.71
N VAL A 20 2.90 -10.22 -10.41
CA VAL A 20 1.74 -10.12 -9.49
C VAL A 20 0.89 -8.89 -9.76
N VAL A 21 1.48 -7.77 -10.24
CA VAL A 21 0.69 -6.59 -10.63
C VAL A 21 -0.08 -6.85 -11.91
N GLU A 22 0.55 -7.47 -12.91
CA GLU A 22 -0.12 -7.86 -14.16
C GLU A 22 -1.32 -8.76 -13.86
N LYS A 23 -1.12 -9.79 -13.04
CA LYS A 23 -2.19 -10.69 -12.60
C LYS A 23 -3.26 -9.98 -11.78
N TYR A 24 -2.89 -9.04 -10.92
CA TYR A 24 -3.86 -8.25 -10.15
C TYR A 24 -4.70 -7.33 -11.03
N ASN A 25 -4.14 -6.85 -12.14
CA ASN A 25 -4.82 -6.00 -13.12
C ASN A 25 -5.68 -6.79 -14.12
N GLU A 26 -5.46 -8.10 -14.25
CA GLU A 26 -6.21 -8.97 -15.15
C GLU A 26 -7.71 -8.92 -14.83
N GLY A 27 -8.54 -8.66 -15.84
CA GLY A 27 -9.99 -8.55 -15.69
C GLY A 27 -10.50 -7.31 -14.94
N ARG A 28 -9.62 -6.42 -14.45
CA ARG A 28 -10.04 -5.16 -13.82
C ARG A 28 -10.40 -4.09 -14.82
N ASP A 29 -11.39 -3.28 -14.45
CA ASP A 29 -11.72 -2.06 -15.17
C ASP A 29 -10.50 -1.12 -15.25
N PRO A 30 -10.27 -0.45 -16.38
CA PRO A 30 -9.08 0.37 -16.59
C PRO A 30 -8.80 1.41 -15.51
N GLU A 31 -9.84 1.97 -14.90
CA GLU A 31 -9.73 2.98 -13.83
C GLU A 31 -9.22 2.42 -12.48
N TYR A 32 -9.39 1.12 -12.24
CA TYR A 32 -8.96 0.42 -11.01
C TYR A 32 -7.69 -0.42 -11.20
N ARG A 33 -7.05 -0.33 -12.37
CA ARG A 33 -5.76 -0.96 -12.62
C ARG A 33 -4.65 -0.17 -11.95
N ILE A 34 -3.67 -0.91 -11.44
CA ILE A 34 -2.42 -0.36 -10.95
C ILE A 34 -1.56 0.08 -12.13
N ARG A 35 -1.16 1.35 -12.11
CA ARG A 35 -0.20 1.92 -13.05
C ARG A 35 1.15 2.02 -12.36
N LEU A 36 2.19 1.43 -12.93
CA LEU A 36 3.57 1.61 -12.45
C LEU A 36 4.23 2.77 -13.19
N ALA A 37 4.89 3.64 -12.44
CA ALA A 37 5.76 4.68 -12.97
C ALA A 37 7.09 4.68 -12.22
N ARG A 38 8.18 4.91 -12.93
CA ARG A 38 9.47 5.21 -12.31
C ARG A 38 9.55 6.71 -12.06
N VAL A 39 9.75 7.09 -10.81
CA VAL A 39 9.93 8.50 -10.40
C VAL A 39 11.31 8.61 -9.76
N GLY A 40 12.29 9.10 -10.53
CA GLY A 40 13.69 9.10 -10.12
C GLY A 40 14.21 7.68 -9.85
N GLY A 41 14.64 7.44 -8.61
CA GLY A 41 15.17 6.14 -8.15
C GLY A 41 14.13 5.18 -7.57
N THR A 42 12.84 5.54 -7.54
CA THR A 42 11.78 4.72 -6.93
C THR A 42 10.74 4.30 -7.95
N LEU A 43 10.06 3.18 -7.66
CA LEU A 43 8.85 2.78 -8.38
C LEU A 43 7.63 3.21 -7.60
N VAL A 44 6.69 3.83 -8.30
CA VAL A 44 5.43 4.31 -7.75
C VAL A 44 4.29 3.57 -8.44
N LEU A 45 3.40 3.00 -7.62
CA LEU A 45 2.16 2.39 -8.04
C LEU A 45 1.05 3.42 -7.82
N SER A 46 0.35 3.82 -8.88
CA SER A 46 -0.80 4.73 -8.82
C SER A 46 -2.08 3.97 -9.16
N TYR A 47 -3.06 4.01 -8.28
CA TYR A 47 -4.31 3.26 -8.42
C TYR A 47 -5.46 3.93 -7.66
N ALA A 48 -6.68 3.52 -7.97
CA ALA A 48 -7.88 3.90 -7.24
C ALA A 48 -8.40 2.73 -6.41
N LEU A 49 -8.94 3.00 -5.22
CA LEU A 49 -9.63 2.03 -4.39
C LEU A 49 -11.02 2.55 -4.01
N LYS A 50 -11.99 1.64 -4.00
CA LYS A 50 -13.36 1.89 -3.55
C LYS A 50 -13.73 0.83 -2.50
N PRO A 51 -13.42 1.05 -1.21
CA PRO A 51 -13.70 0.09 -0.15
C PRO A 51 -15.20 -0.08 0.13
N GLY A 52 -15.94 1.03 0.08
CA GLY A 52 -17.39 1.05 0.15
C GLY A 52 -17.94 2.01 -0.88
N HIS A 53 -18.29 3.22 -0.45
CA HIS A 53 -18.99 4.18 -1.30
C HIS A 53 -18.04 5.18 -1.97
N ASN A 54 -16.95 5.55 -1.29
CA ASN A 54 -16.06 6.60 -1.76
C ASN A 54 -14.91 6.04 -2.61
N LEU A 55 -14.45 6.85 -3.56
CA LEU A 55 -13.30 6.53 -4.40
C LEU A 55 -12.07 7.30 -3.90
N TYR A 56 -10.99 6.57 -3.66
CA TYR A 56 -9.73 7.11 -3.16
C TYR A 56 -8.61 6.84 -4.14
N GLN A 57 -7.92 7.90 -4.57
CA GLN A 57 -6.67 7.79 -5.32
C GLN A 57 -5.52 7.55 -4.34
N ILE A 58 -4.67 6.57 -4.62
CA ILE A 58 -3.53 6.20 -3.78
C ILE A 58 -2.27 6.07 -4.64
N GLU A 59 -1.15 6.48 -4.03
CA GLU A 59 0.19 6.16 -4.47
C GLU A 59 0.88 5.23 -3.46
N THR A 60 1.41 4.11 -3.92
CA THR A 60 2.31 3.26 -3.13
C THR A 60 3.72 3.34 -3.69
N ARG A 61 4.68 3.74 -2.87
CA ARG A 61 6.08 3.93 -3.25
C ARG A 61 6.92 2.75 -2.78
N LEU A 62 7.57 2.10 -3.73
CA LEU A 62 8.61 1.10 -3.48
C LEU A 62 9.94 1.84 -3.33
N LEU A 63 10.30 2.15 -2.09
CA LEU A 63 11.53 2.86 -1.75
C LEU A 63 12.78 2.05 -2.12
N SER A 64 13.95 2.69 -2.11
CA SER A 64 15.25 2.04 -2.35
C SER A 64 15.67 1.02 -1.28
N SER A 65 14.90 0.89 -0.21
CA SER A 65 15.06 -0.13 0.83
C SER A 65 14.07 -1.29 0.69
N TYR A 66 13.15 -1.22 -0.28
CA TYR A 66 12.20 -2.29 -0.57
C TYR A 66 12.91 -3.51 -1.19
N PRO A 67 12.57 -4.75 -0.80
CA PRO A 67 11.47 -5.13 0.10
C PRO A 67 11.83 -5.16 1.58
N THR A 68 13.10 -4.98 1.97
CA THR A 68 13.51 -5.08 3.39
C THR A 68 12.70 -4.15 4.30
N VAL A 69 12.48 -2.92 3.85
CA VAL A 69 11.54 -1.97 4.46
C VAL A 69 10.22 -2.02 3.68
N PRO A 70 9.06 -2.00 4.36
CA PRO A 70 7.78 -1.97 3.68
C PRO A 70 7.62 -0.78 2.73
N PRO A 71 6.72 -0.89 1.74
CA PRO A 71 6.39 0.24 0.90
C PRO A 71 5.54 1.26 1.67
N GLU A 72 5.64 2.52 1.26
CA GLU A 72 4.84 3.62 1.83
C GLU A 72 3.63 3.87 0.94
N SER A 73 2.43 3.92 1.53
CA SER A 73 1.20 4.23 0.80
C SER A 73 0.64 5.56 1.27
N ARG A 74 0.40 6.46 0.32
CA ARG A 74 -0.17 7.79 0.53
C ARG A 74 -1.50 7.90 -0.20
N VAL A 75 -2.50 8.40 0.48
CA VAL A 75 -3.77 8.77 -0.16
C VAL A 75 -3.65 10.16 -0.78
N ILE A 76 -4.00 10.27 -2.06
CA ILE A 76 -3.99 11.52 -2.83
C ILE A 76 -5.31 12.26 -2.65
N THR A 77 -6.42 11.52 -2.60
CA THR A 77 -7.72 12.07 -2.20
C THR A 77 -7.61 12.64 -0.77
N PRO A 78 -7.89 13.94 -0.54
CA PRO A 78 -7.73 14.53 0.78
C PRO A 78 -8.64 13.87 1.82
N LEU A 79 -8.04 13.34 2.90
CA LEU A 79 -8.78 12.82 4.05
C LEU A 79 -8.78 13.80 5.22
N LYS A 80 -9.85 13.77 6.02
CA LYS A 80 -9.88 14.37 7.36
C LYS A 80 -8.86 13.65 8.26
N HIS A 81 -8.15 14.41 9.09
CA HIS A 81 -7.20 13.85 10.04
C HIS A 81 -7.88 12.81 10.95
N CYS A 82 -7.25 11.64 11.08
CA CYS A 82 -7.69 10.54 11.92
C CYS A 82 -6.48 9.90 12.63
N PRO A 83 -6.70 9.09 13.68
CA PRO A 83 -5.60 8.50 14.47
C PRO A 83 -4.59 7.68 13.67
N HIS A 84 -4.98 7.15 12.50
CA HIS A 84 -4.13 6.31 11.65
C HIS A 84 -3.62 7.01 10.39
N LEU A 85 -3.92 8.29 10.22
CA LEU A 85 -3.42 9.10 9.12
C LEU A 85 -2.17 9.84 9.59
N LEU A 86 -1.02 9.39 9.10
CA LEU A 86 0.27 10.00 9.39
C LEU A 86 0.46 11.27 8.56
N GLU A 87 1.53 12.01 8.86
CA GLU A 87 1.87 13.23 8.17
C GLU A 87 1.93 13.06 6.64
N GLY A 88 1.44 14.07 5.92
CA GLY A 88 1.41 14.07 4.47
C GLY A 88 0.49 13.02 3.86
N GLN A 89 -0.65 12.72 4.48
CA GLN A 89 -1.65 11.75 3.99
C GLN A 89 -1.11 10.30 3.90
N THR A 90 -0.13 9.95 4.73
CA THR A 90 0.49 8.62 4.71
C THR A 90 -0.30 7.64 5.57
N LEU A 91 -0.59 6.45 5.04
CA LEU A 91 -1.39 5.45 5.75
C LEU A 91 -0.52 4.69 6.78
N CYS A 92 -0.97 4.62 8.03
CA CYS A 92 -0.35 3.77 9.05
C CYS A 92 -0.72 2.29 8.81
N LEU A 93 -0.01 1.63 7.90
CA LEU A 93 -0.27 0.23 7.53
C LEU A 93 0.55 -0.79 8.35
N TRP A 94 1.75 -0.39 8.79
CA TRP A 94 2.74 -1.30 9.36
C TRP A 94 3.08 -0.87 10.78
N ARG A 95 2.89 -1.76 11.76
CA ARG A 95 3.24 -1.45 13.16
C ARG A 95 4.62 -2.04 13.45
N GLN A 96 5.67 -1.23 13.26
CA GLN A 96 7.03 -1.62 13.62
C GLN A 96 7.07 -2.01 15.11
N GLY A 97 7.57 -3.21 15.43
CA GLY A 97 7.64 -3.72 16.81
C GLY A 97 6.45 -4.55 17.30
N SER A 98 5.28 -4.54 16.64
CA SER A 98 4.10 -5.32 17.09
C SER A 98 4.34 -6.82 17.08
N THR A 99 4.23 -7.55 18.19
CA THR A 99 4.44 -9.02 18.23
C THR A 99 3.43 -9.83 17.39
N ARG A 100 2.39 -9.17 16.85
CA ARG A 100 1.37 -9.80 16.01
C ARG A 100 1.88 -9.98 14.58
N THR A 101 1.98 -11.24 14.15
CA THR A 101 2.48 -11.66 12.83
C THR A 101 1.76 -10.98 11.66
N THR A 102 0.47 -10.65 11.79
CA THR A 102 -0.35 -10.06 10.73
C THR A 102 -0.23 -8.53 10.60
N SER A 103 0.42 -7.85 11.55
CA SER A 103 0.62 -6.38 11.53
C SER A 103 2.05 -5.98 11.14
N ARG A 104 2.93 -6.96 10.92
CA ARG A 104 4.32 -6.76 10.51
C ARG A 104 4.46 -7.01 9.02
N TRP A 105 5.29 -6.20 8.37
CA TRP A 105 5.74 -6.49 7.02
C TRP A 105 6.71 -7.68 7.01
N ASP A 106 6.52 -8.61 6.07
CA ASP A 106 7.40 -9.75 5.84
C ASP A 106 7.84 -9.75 4.36
N PRO A 107 9.11 -9.40 4.06
CA PRO A 107 9.61 -9.31 2.69
C PRO A 107 9.65 -10.66 1.96
N SER A 108 9.64 -11.78 2.69
CA SER A 108 9.67 -13.12 2.09
C SER A 108 8.28 -13.60 1.65
N ARG A 109 7.22 -13.03 2.25
CA ARG A 109 5.83 -13.46 2.02
C ARG A 109 4.99 -12.44 1.27
N PHE A 110 5.26 -11.15 1.47
CA PHE A 110 4.43 -10.07 0.96
C PHE A 110 5.05 -9.37 -0.25
N THR A 111 4.18 -8.92 -1.13
CA THR A 111 4.50 -8.18 -2.36
C THR A 111 3.85 -6.79 -2.30
N CYS A 112 4.12 -5.95 -3.29
CA CYS A 112 3.47 -4.64 -3.41
C CYS A 112 1.92 -4.75 -3.45
N ILE A 113 1.37 -5.85 -3.97
CA ILE A 113 -0.08 -6.11 -3.99
C ILE A 113 -0.67 -6.30 -2.59
N PHE A 114 0.08 -6.90 -1.67
CA PHE A 114 -0.37 -6.99 -0.29
C PHE A 114 -0.51 -5.60 0.35
N ALA A 115 0.37 -4.66 0.02
CA ALA A 115 0.25 -3.27 0.47
C ALA A 115 -1.02 -2.59 -0.09
N VAL A 116 -1.38 -2.88 -1.35
CA VAL A 116 -2.63 -2.40 -1.96
C VAL A 116 -3.86 -2.94 -1.21
N GLN A 117 -3.86 -4.22 -0.86
CA GLN A 117 -4.94 -4.84 -0.07
C GLN A 117 -5.00 -4.27 1.36
N ALA A 118 -3.84 -4.04 1.99
CA ALA A 118 -3.77 -3.40 3.29
C ALA A 118 -4.33 -1.96 3.26
N ALA A 119 -4.01 -1.20 2.20
CA ALA A 119 -4.56 0.13 1.99
C ALA A 119 -6.09 0.10 1.80
N TRP A 120 -6.62 -0.87 1.07
CA TRP A 120 -8.08 -1.06 0.93
C TRP A 120 -8.75 -1.30 2.29
N ARG A 121 -8.20 -2.21 3.10
CA ARG A 121 -8.72 -2.49 4.45
C ARG A 121 -8.63 -1.26 5.34
N TRP A 122 -7.54 -0.52 5.26
CA TRP A 122 -7.36 0.73 6.01
C TRP A 122 -8.43 1.75 5.66
N LEU A 123 -8.70 1.96 4.36
CA LEU A 123 -9.72 2.92 3.91
C LEU A 123 -11.13 2.48 4.33
N ALA A 124 -11.44 1.18 4.31
CA ALA A 124 -12.70 0.67 4.85
C ALA A 124 -12.86 1.01 6.35
N CYS A 125 -11.77 0.91 7.11
CA CYS A 125 -11.78 1.31 8.53
C CYS A 125 -11.93 2.82 8.69
N TYR A 126 -11.31 3.60 7.81
CA TYR A 126 -11.47 5.04 7.77
C TYR A 126 -12.92 5.45 7.49
N GLU A 127 -13.61 4.83 6.54
CA GLU A 127 -15.03 5.12 6.27
C GLU A 127 -15.89 4.87 7.51
N ILE A 128 -15.68 3.76 8.23
CA ILE A 128 -16.42 3.47 9.46
C ILE A 128 -16.09 4.49 10.56
N TRP A 129 -14.81 4.81 10.76
CA TRP A 129 -14.39 5.80 11.75
C TRP A 129 -14.92 7.20 11.43
N HIS A 130 -14.97 7.57 10.14
CA HIS A 130 -15.49 8.86 9.70
C HIS A 130 -16.95 9.04 10.09
N GLU A 131 -17.76 7.97 9.94
CA GLU A 131 -19.18 7.98 10.27
C GLU A 131 -19.45 7.81 11.77
N THR A 132 -18.69 6.96 12.47
CA THR A 132 -19.01 6.53 13.85
C THR A 132 -18.15 7.20 14.92
N GLY A 133 -17.01 7.77 14.55
CA GLY A 133 -15.98 8.24 15.48
C GLY A 133 -15.12 7.13 16.09
N GLU A 134 -15.45 5.86 15.86
CA GLU A 134 -14.72 4.72 16.42
C GLU A 134 -13.96 3.94 15.34
N TRP A 135 -12.69 3.63 15.61
CA TRP A 135 -11.94 2.77 14.71
C TRP A 135 -12.38 1.31 14.89
N PRO A 136 -12.80 0.61 13.81
CA PRO A 136 -13.47 -0.68 13.92
C PRO A 136 -12.53 -1.85 14.23
N LEU A 137 -11.21 -1.65 14.13
CA LEU A 137 -10.22 -2.68 14.42
C LEU A 137 -9.65 -2.49 15.82
N PRO A 138 -9.94 -3.39 16.79
CA PRO A 138 -9.40 -3.31 18.14
C PRO A 138 -7.87 -3.32 18.16
N GLU A 139 -7.23 -4.01 17.21
CA GLU A 139 -5.77 -4.05 17.08
C GLU A 139 -5.12 -2.74 16.63
N ALA A 140 -5.92 -1.80 16.13
CA ALA A 140 -5.51 -0.50 15.71
C ALA A 140 -5.96 0.60 16.69
N LYS A 141 -6.77 0.32 17.71
CA LYS A 141 -7.06 1.31 18.76
C LYS A 141 -5.81 1.78 19.50
#